data_AF-A0A6A3ABC2-F1
#
_entry.id   AF-A0A6A3ABC2-F1
#
_cell.length_a   1.000
_cell.length_b   1.000
_cell.length_c   1.000
_cell.angle_alpha   90.00
_cell.angle_beta   90.00
_cell.angle_gamma   90.00
#
_symmetry.space_group_name_H-M   'P 1'
#
loop_
_entity.id
_entity.type
_entity.pdbx_description
1 polymer ?
#
loop_
_entity_poly.entity_id
_entity_poly.type
_entity_poly.pdbx_seq_one_letter_code
_entity_poly.pdbx_strand_id
1 'polypeptide(L)'
;MLASLLSRRAKHQEELRNIERQVYDMETSYLLDPGQCGNVLKGFEGFLSSSNKNTALSKRSRKFQLEDRLFSLSSVTSPAAEEVAAARDGDPLICRGKPKRGRGREAKRMRHSAEPDFDYDDDPDVTL
;
A
#
# COMPACT_ATOMS: atom_id res chain seq x y z
N MET A 1 -44.69 -5.23 -8.03
CA MET A 1 -43.47 -4.54 -8.55
C MET A 1 -42.61 -3.95 -7.44
N LEU A 2 -43.15 -3.14 -6.52
CA LEU A 2 -42.35 -2.57 -5.42
C LEU A 2 -41.83 -3.62 -4.42
N ALA A 3 -42.69 -4.51 -3.94
CA ALA A 3 -42.32 -5.54 -2.96
C ALA A 3 -41.16 -6.43 -3.46
N SER A 4 -41.19 -6.86 -4.73
CA SER A 4 -40.13 -7.64 -5.35
C SER A 4 -38.79 -6.87 -5.43
N LEU A 5 -38.82 -5.56 -5.66
CA LEU A 5 -37.61 -4.72 -5.66
C LEU A 5 -37.01 -4.61 -4.26
N LEU A 6 -37.85 -4.44 -3.22
CA LEU A 6 -37.40 -4.39 -1.84
C LEU A 6 -36.80 -5.73 -1.38
N SER A 7 -37.44 -6.85 -1.71
CA SER A 7 -36.91 -8.19 -1.43
C SER A 7 -35.57 -8.42 -2.14
N ARG A 8 -35.45 -8.00 -3.40
CA ARG A 8 -34.19 -8.12 -4.14
C ARG A 8 -33.08 -7.26 -3.53
N ARG A 9 -33.38 -6.02 -3.12
CA ARG A 9 -32.43 -5.16 -2.41
C ARG A 9 -31.95 -5.81 -1.11
N ALA A 10 -32.88 -6.33 -0.30
CA ALA A 10 -32.55 -7.01 0.95
C ALA A 10 -31.65 -8.22 0.71
N LYS A 11 -31.94 -9.02 -0.32
CA LYS A 11 -31.10 -10.16 -0.71
C LYS A 11 -29.68 -9.74 -1.07
N HIS A 12 -29.51 -8.68 -1.87
CA HIS A 12 -28.18 -8.19 -2.22
C HIS A 12 -27.41 -7.63 -1.02
N GLN A 13 -28.09 -7.00 -0.07
CA GLN A 13 -27.46 -6.53 1.16
C GLN A 13 -26.99 -7.70 2.04
N GLU A 14 -27.78 -8.78 2.11
CA GLU A 14 -27.40 -10.02 2.78
C GLU A 14 -26.20 -10.68 2.11
N GLU A 15 -26.24 -10.84 0.78
CA GLU A 15 -25.14 -11.41 -0.02
C GLU A 15 -23.85 -10.60 0.16
N LEU A 16 -23.93 -9.27 0.13
CA LEU A 16 -22.79 -8.38 0.35
C LEU A 16 -22.16 -8.61 1.73
N ARG A 17 -22.98 -8.63 2.79
CA ARG A 17 -22.50 -8.83 4.17
C ARG A 17 -21.79 -10.18 4.32
N ASN A 18 -22.32 -11.22 3.68
CA ASN A 18 -21.75 -12.56 3.72
C ASN A 18 -20.37 -12.61 3.03
N ILE A 19 -20.24 -11.94 1.88
CA ILE A 19 -18.95 -11.83 1.17
C ILE A 19 -17.95 -11.03 2.00
N GLU A 20 -18.34 -9.88 2.55
CA GLU A 20 -17.45 -9.04 3.36
C GLU A 20 -16.93 -9.79 4.59
N ARG A 21 -17.82 -10.53 5.26
CA ARG A 21 -17.45 -11.40 6.38
C ARG A 21 -16.47 -12.50 5.94
N GLN A 22 -16.73 -13.14 4.80
CA GLN A 22 -15.85 -14.18 4.27
C GLN A 22 -14.45 -13.63 3.96
N VAL A 23 -14.37 -12.46 3.33
CA VAL A 23 -13.10 -11.79 3.03
C VAL A 23 -12.34 -11.49 4.33
N TYR A 24 -13.01 -10.95 5.35
CA TYR A 24 -12.40 -10.66 6.64
C TYR A 24 -11.83 -11.92 7.32
N ASP A 25 -12.58 -13.01 7.31
CA ASP A 25 -12.16 -14.30 7.89
C ASP A 25 -10.95 -14.88 7.13
N MET A 26 -11.00 -14.85 5.80
CA MET A 26 -9.91 -15.32 4.93
C MET A 26 -8.63 -14.49 5.09
N GLU A 27 -8.73 -13.16 5.16
CA GLU A 27 -7.59 -12.28 5.42
C GLU A 27 -6.93 -12.60 6.76
N THR A 28 -7.73 -12.85 7.80
CA THR A 28 -7.23 -13.23 9.12
C THR A 28 -6.41 -14.50 9.03
N SER A 29 -6.93 -15.53 8.36
CA SER A 29 -6.20 -16.78 8.16
C SER A 29 -4.95 -16.62 7.30
N TYR A 30 -4.99 -15.77 6.26
CA TYR A 30 -3.89 -15.58 5.32
C TYR A 30 -2.72 -14.80 5.94
N LEU A 31 -3.02 -13.76 6.72
CA LEU A 31 -2.01 -12.86 7.28
C LEU A 31 -1.40 -13.36 8.59
N LEU A 32 -2.10 -14.24 9.31
CA LEU A 32 -1.60 -14.85 10.54
C LEU A 32 -0.82 -16.15 10.31
N ASP A 33 -0.73 -16.64 9.06
CA ASP A 33 -0.01 -17.89 8.75
C ASP A 33 1.50 -17.76 9.08
N PRO A 34 2.00 -18.47 10.11
CA PRO A 34 3.39 -18.36 10.54
C PRO A 34 4.38 -19.00 9.57
N GLY A 35 3.92 -19.83 8.62
CA GLY A 35 4.76 -20.50 7.62
C GLY A 35 5.05 -19.65 6.37
N GLN A 36 4.56 -18.42 6.33
CA GLN A 36 4.49 -17.66 5.10
C GLN A 36 5.81 -16.91 4.78
N CYS A 37 6.55 -17.41 3.79
CA CYS A 37 7.73 -16.75 3.21
C CYS A 37 7.33 -15.62 2.24
N GLY A 38 6.76 -14.54 2.78
CA GLY A 38 6.31 -13.38 2.01
C GLY A 38 4.81 -13.40 1.72
N ASN A 39 4.22 -12.23 1.49
CA ASN A 39 2.77 -12.09 1.32
C ASN A 39 2.43 -11.02 0.30
N VAL A 40 1.17 -10.97 -0.16
CA VAL A 40 0.73 -10.00 -1.18
C VAL A 40 1.01 -8.54 -0.78
N LEU A 41 1.07 -8.23 0.51
CA LEU A 41 1.31 -6.88 1.02
C LEU A 41 2.80 -6.49 1.03
N LYS A 42 3.70 -7.44 1.26
CA LYS A 42 5.14 -7.22 1.46
C LYS A 42 6.01 -7.77 0.32
N GLY A 43 5.42 -8.56 -0.58
CA GLY A 43 6.11 -9.26 -1.65
C GLY A 43 6.64 -10.64 -1.23
N PHE A 44 7.10 -11.40 -2.23
CA PHE A 44 7.59 -12.78 -2.12
C PHE A 44 9.09 -12.93 -2.41
N GLU A 45 9.85 -11.83 -2.37
CA GLU A 45 11.29 -11.80 -2.70
C GLU A 45 12.12 -12.78 -1.83
N GLY A 46 11.70 -13.02 -0.59
CA GLY A 46 12.35 -13.95 0.33
C GLY A 46 12.18 -15.43 -0.02
N PHE A 47 11.26 -15.79 -0.92
CA PHE A 47 10.93 -17.19 -1.23
C PHE A 47 12.07 -17.93 -1.94
N LEU A 48 12.75 -17.25 -2.88
CA LEU A 48 13.90 -17.81 -3.61
C LEU A 48 15.25 -17.55 -2.91
N SER A 49 15.28 -16.61 -1.96
CA SER A 49 16.51 -16.15 -1.29
C SER A 49 16.95 -17.02 -0.10
N SER A 50 16.28 -18.15 0.13
CA SER A 50 16.60 -19.16 1.15
C SER A 50 18.06 -19.65 1.12
N SER A 51 18.82 -19.32 0.07
CA SER A 51 20.22 -19.73 -0.11
C SER A 51 21.29 -18.62 0.04
N ASN A 52 20.95 -17.32 0.19
CA ASN A 52 22.02 -16.30 0.24
C ASN A 52 21.77 -15.13 1.22
N LYS A 53 22.26 -15.30 2.46
CA LYS A 53 22.87 -14.32 3.38
C LYS A 53 22.30 -12.89 3.53
N ASN A 54 21.06 -12.59 3.12
CA ASN A 54 20.47 -11.24 3.32
C ASN A 54 19.18 -11.25 4.16
N THR A 55 19.26 -11.88 5.34
CA THR A 55 18.15 -12.09 6.30
C THR A 55 17.73 -10.81 7.05
N ALA A 56 18.33 -9.66 6.74
CA ALA A 56 18.12 -8.43 7.47
C ALA A 56 16.76 -7.75 7.19
N LEU A 57 16.11 -8.03 6.06
CA LEU A 57 14.82 -7.42 5.70
C LEU A 57 13.60 -8.16 6.28
N SER A 58 13.71 -9.48 6.51
CA SER A 58 12.62 -10.31 7.06
C SER A 58 12.40 -10.13 8.57
N LYS A 59 13.33 -9.47 9.28
CA LYS A 59 13.30 -9.33 10.76
C LYS A 59 12.35 -8.25 11.29
N ARG A 60 11.66 -7.52 10.42
CA ARG A 60 10.58 -6.61 10.82
C ARG A 60 9.21 -7.22 10.47
N SER A 61 8.98 -8.45 10.91
CA SER A 61 7.61 -8.96 11.08
C SER A 61 6.95 -8.14 12.19
N ARG A 62 6.42 -6.97 11.82
CA ARG A 62 5.52 -6.20 12.68
C ARG A 62 4.27 -7.05 12.91
N LYS A 63 3.74 -6.95 14.13
CA LYS A 63 2.48 -7.61 14.50
C LYS A 63 1.40 -7.24 13.48
N PHE A 64 0.52 -8.19 13.19
CA PHE A 64 -0.64 -7.99 12.34
C PHE A 64 -1.42 -6.77 12.81
N GLN A 65 -1.63 -5.81 11.91
CA GLN A 65 -2.36 -4.58 12.18
C GLN A 65 -3.68 -4.58 11.41
N LEU A 66 -4.68 -3.88 11.95
CA LEU A 66 -5.98 -3.69 11.28
C LEU A 66 -5.81 -3.02 9.91
N GLU A 67 -4.83 -2.14 9.78
CA GLU A 67 -4.48 -1.47 8.52
C GLU A 67 -3.94 -2.41 7.43
N ASP A 68 -3.48 -3.63 7.79
CA ASP A 68 -2.99 -4.62 6.83
C ASP A 68 -4.16 -5.35 6.10
N ARG A 69 -5.41 -5.20 6.56
CA ARG A 69 -6.62 -5.80 5.98
C ARG A 69 -7.11 -5.06 4.72
N LEU A 70 -6.26 -4.91 3.71
CA LEU A 70 -6.54 -4.07 2.53
C LEU A 70 -7.81 -4.49 1.77
N PHE A 71 -8.15 -5.78 1.71
CA PHE A 71 -9.34 -6.25 1.01
C PHE A 71 -10.60 -5.90 1.82
N SER A 72 -10.62 -6.12 3.13
CA SER A 72 -11.75 -5.67 3.95
C SER A 72 -11.88 -4.14 3.93
N LEU A 73 -10.77 -3.40 4.00
CA LEU A 73 -10.77 -1.92 3.97
C LEU A 73 -11.11 -1.34 2.59
N SER A 74 -11.22 -2.17 1.54
CA SER A 74 -11.70 -1.73 0.23
C SER A 74 -13.22 -1.51 0.19
N SER A 75 -13.95 -2.04 1.18
CA SER A 75 -15.38 -1.76 1.38
C SER A 75 -15.61 -0.92 2.63
N VAL A 76 -16.40 0.14 2.48
CA VAL A 76 -16.80 1.03 3.59
C VAL A 76 -17.85 0.42 4.52
N THR A 77 -18.48 -0.69 4.10
CA THR A 77 -19.48 -1.43 4.89
C THR A 77 -18.93 -2.69 5.53
N SER A 78 -17.63 -2.96 5.39
CA SER A 78 -17.03 -4.17 5.93
C SER A 78 -16.84 -4.12 7.46
N PRO A 79 -16.73 -5.30 8.12
CA PRO A 79 -16.42 -5.36 9.55
C PRO A 79 -15.14 -4.64 9.95
N ALA A 80 -14.10 -4.65 9.10
CA ALA A 80 -12.86 -3.94 9.38
C ALA A 80 -13.05 -2.41 9.35
N ALA A 81 -13.91 -1.90 8.46
CA ALA A 81 -14.22 -0.48 8.42
C ALA A 81 -14.97 -0.04 9.69
N GLU A 82 -15.87 -0.88 10.20
CA GLU A 82 -16.56 -0.65 11.48
C GLU A 82 -15.59 -0.65 12.66
N GLU A 83 -14.64 -1.60 12.73
CA GLU A 83 -13.60 -1.62 13.76
C GLU A 83 -12.71 -0.37 13.72
N VAL A 84 -12.34 0.09 12.52
CA VAL A 84 -11.57 1.35 12.35
C VAL A 84 -12.40 2.57 12.76
N ALA A 85 -13.70 2.59 12.47
CA ALA A 85 -14.58 3.68 12.87
C ALA A 85 -14.79 3.71 14.40
N ALA A 86 -15.04 2.55 15.01
CA ALA A 86 -15.22 2.41 16.46
C ALA A 86 -13.93 2.68 17.25
N ALA A 87 -12.77 2.30 16.71
CA ALA A 87 -11.47 2.69 17.29
C ALA A 87 -11.18 4.20 17.19
N ARG A 88 -12.01 4.94 16.44
CA ARG A 88 -11.83 6.37 16.10
C ARG A 88 -12.99 7.25 16.54
N ASP A 89 -13.70 6.92 17.60
CA ASP A 89 -14.68 7.79 18.27
C ASP A 89 -14.09 9.19 18.59
N GLY A 90 -14.05 10.06 17.58
CA GLY A 90 -13.32 11.31 17.57
C GLY A 90 -13.24 12.07 16.23
N ASP A 91 -13.23 11.44 15.04
CA ASP A 91 -13.34 12.18 13.75
C ASP A 91 -13.56 11.26 12.52
N PRO A 92 -14.66 11.38 11.76
CA PRO A 92 -14.89 10.59 10.54
C PRO A 92 -14.10 11.15 9.36
N LEU A 93 -12.89 10.63 9.12
CA LEU A 93 -12.12 10.92 7.92
C LEU A 93 -12.57 10.04 6.74
N ILE A 94 -13.71 10.40 6.16
CA ILE A 94 -14.01 10.07 4.76
C ILE A 94 -12.92 10.71 3.88
N CYS A 95 -12.28 9.89 3.04
CA CYS A 95 -11.57 10.29 1.81
C CYS A 95 -10.71 11.56 1.87
N ARG A 96 -9.62 11.58 2.64
CA ARG A 96 -8.46 12.42 2.28
C ARG A 96 -7.41 11.56 1.62
N GLY A 97 -7.50 11.45 0.30
CA GLY A 97 -6.31 11.30 -0.53
C GLY A 97 -5.34 12.41 -0.13
N LYS A 98 -4.31 12.08 0.64
CA LYS A 98 -3.27 13.04 0.99
C LYS A 98 -2.46 13.30 -0.28
N PRO A 99 -2.46 14.53 -0.86
CA PRO A 99 -1.39 14.87 -1.79
C PRO A 99 -0.08 14.78 -1.02
N LYS A 100 0.92 14.11 -1.62
CA LYS A 100 2.31 14.16 -1.14
C LYS A 100 2.69 15.64 -0.99
N ARG A 101 2.70 16.15 0.24
CA ARG A 101 3.26 17.46 0.55
C ARG A 101 4.76 17.39 0.25
N GLY A 102 5.16 18.03 -0.86
CA GLY A 102 6.55 18.33 -1.13
C GLY A 102 7.15 19.07 0.05
N ARG A 103 8.17 18.48 0.66
CA ARG A 103 9.06 19.21 1.56
C ARG A 103 10.13 19.87 0.69
N GLY A 104 9.86 21.11 0.28
CA GLY A 104 10.93 22.03 -0.04
C GLY A 104 11.77 22.24 1.22
N ARG A 105 13.07 21.98 1.13
CA ARG A 105 14.06 22.60 2.00
C ARG A 105 14.97 23.43 1.11
N GLU A 106 14.89 24.72 1.37
CA GLU A 106 15.63 25.82 0.76
C GLU A 106 17.14 25.66 0.93
N ALA A 107 17.86 26.23 -0.03
CA ALA A 107 19.29 26.25 -0.18
C ALA A 107 20.04 26.81 1.05
N LYS A 108 21.20 26.22 1.36
CA LYS A 108 22.28 26.92 2.05
C LYS A 108 23.60 26.70 1.32
N ARG A 109 24.10 27.81 0.77
CA ARG A 109 25.36 28.03 0.05
C ARG A 109 26.58 27.46 0.77
N MET A 110 27.58 27.00 -0.01
CA MET A 110 29.04 26.91 0.20
C MET A 110 29.57 26.03 -0.96
N ARG A 111 30.53 26.33 -1.83
CA ARG A 111 31.61 27.34 -1.97
C ARG A 111 31.94 27.46 -3.47
N HIS A 112 32.48 28.61 -3.88
CA HIS A 112 33.06 28.88 -5.19
C HIS A 112 34.29 28.00 -5.48
N SER A 113 34.40 27.47 -6.71
CA SER A 113 35.67 27.46 -7.47
C SER A 113 35.50 26.89 -8.90
N ALA A 114 35.66 27.80 -9.87
CA ALA A 114 36.23 27.67 -11.23
C ALA A 114 35.62 26.69 -12.26
N GLU A 115 34.97 27.27 -13.27
CA GLU A 115 34.91 26.80 -14.67
C GLU A 115 36.33 26.63 -15.24
N PRO A 116 36.51 25.72 -16.20
CA PRO A 116 36.94 26.21 -17.53
C PRO A 116 35.98 25.76 -18.64
N ASP A 117 35.42 26.75 -19.33
CA ASP A 117 34.84 26.64 -20.67
C ASP A 117 35.87 26.01 -21.63
N PHE A 118 35.46 24.97 -22.35
CA PHE A 118 36.16 24.53 -23.55
C PHE A 118 35.13 24.46 -24.69
N ASP A 119 35.00 25.61 -25.34
CA ASP A 119 34.41 25.78 -26.66
C ASP A 119 35.38 25.13 -27.67
N TYR A 120 35.02 23.96 -28.20
CA TYR A 120 35.73 23.32 -29.31
C TYR A 120 34.70 22.92 -30.37
N ASP A 121 34.03 23.93 -30.93
CA ASP A 121 33.69 23.92 -32.35
C ASP A 121 34.99 24.12 -33.14
N ASP A 122 35.61 23.02 -33.58
CA ASP A 122 36.50 23.00 -34.74
C ASP A 122 36.63 21.56 -35.26
N ASP A 123 35.81 21.26 -36.26
CA ASP A 123 35.89 20.09 -37.14
C ASP A 123 37.19 20.13 -37.95
N PRO A 124 37.97 19.04 -38.03
CA PRO A 124 38.19 18.47 -39.36
C PRO A 124 38.27 16.93 -39.39
N ASP A 125 37.38 16.34 -40.17
CA ASP A 125 37.62 15.29 -41.18
C ASP A 125 38.63 14.18 -40.82
N VAL A 126 38.12 12.98 -40.52
CA VAL A 126 38.84 11.72 -40.80
C VAL A 126 37.87 10.66 -41.29
N THR A 127 37.71 10.68 -42.61
CA THR A 127 37.50 9.49 -43.42
C THR A 127 38.61 8.47 -43.19
N LEU A 128 38.27 7.27 -42.70
CA LEU A 128 38.77 5.98 -43.19
C LEU A 128 37.86 4.82 -42.76
#